data_AF-A0A6A4LNJ1-F1
#
_entry.id   AF-A0A6A4LNJ1-F1
#
_cell.length_a   1.000
_cell.length_b   1.000
_cell.length_c   1.000
_cell.angle_alpha   90.00
_cell.angle_beta   90.00
_cell.angle_gamma   90.00
#
_symmetry.space_group_name_H-M   'P 1'
#
loop_
_entity.id
_entity.type
_entity.pdbx_description
1 polymer ?
#
loop_
_entity_poly.entity_id
_entity_poly.type
_entity_poly.pdbx_seq_one_letter_code
_entity_poly.pdbx_strand_id
1 'polypeptide(L)'
;MAISKAVIASLLVSLLIFHLVEADNHEMVSGRNKGGVARSLLQKIDCAAACSGRCRLSSRQRLCNRACGTCCQRCNCVPPGTSGNTE
;
A
#
# COMPACT_ATOMS: atom_id res chain seq x y z
N MET A 1 2.12 33.93 -38.77
CA MET A 1 2.88 32.84 -38.11
C MET A 1 3.25 33.14 -36.65
N ALA A 2 2.42 33.91 -35.92
CA ALA A 2 2.60 34.17 -34.48
C ALA A 2 1.63 33.36 -33.61
N ILE A 3 0.40 33.17 -34.10
CA ILE A 3 -0.68 32.45 -33.42
C ILE A 3 -0.31 30.98 -33.22
N SER A 4 0.26 30.32 -34.24
CA SER A 4 0.70 28.92 -34.14
C SER A 4 1.80 28.73 -33.09
N LYS A 5 2.72 29.69 -32.93
CA LYS A 5 3.77 29.64 -31.91
C LYS A 5 3.20 29.82 -30.50
N ALA A 6 2.21 30.69 -30.34
CA ALA A 6 1.52 30.88 -29.07
C ALA A 6 0.69 29.64 -28.67
N VAL A 7 0.03 28.99 -29.62
CA VAL A 7 -0.72 27.74 -29.38
C VAL A 7 0.22 26.61 -28.97
N ILE A 8 1.36 26.45 -29.66
CA ILE A 8 2.35 25.43 -29.32
C ILE A 8 2.93 25.68 -27.91
N ALA A 9 3.27 26.93 -27.57
CA ALA A 9 3.75 27.28 -26.24
C ALA A 9 2.70 26.98 -25.15
N SER A 10 1.42 27.29 -25.41
CA SER A 10 0.32 27.02 -24.49
C SER A 10 0.10 25.51 -24.24
N LEU A 11 0.20 24.69 -25.29
CA LEU A 11 0.09 23.24 -25.19
C LEU A 11 1.25 22.62 -24.40
N LEU A 12 2.49 23.09 -24.61
CA LEU A 12 3.66 22.61 -23.87
C LEU A 12 3.58 22.96 -22.37
N VAL A 13 3.13 24.17 -22.03
CA VAL A 13 2.93 24.57 -20.63
C VAL A 13 1.86 23.72 -19.96
N SER A 14 0.76 23.42 -20.67
CA SER A 14 -0.32 22.58 -20.13
C SER A 14 0.15 21.15 -19.86
N LEU A 15 0.95 20.57 -20.76
CA LEU A 15 1.52 19.23 -20.58
C LEU A 15 2.52 19.17 -19.40
N LEU A 16 3.34 20.21 -19.23
CA LEU A 16 4.27 20.30 -18.08
C LEU A 16 3.53 20.34 -16.74
N ILE A 17 2.40 21.05 -16.66
CA ILE A 17 1.59 21.12 -15.43
C ILE A 17 0.97 19.76 -15.10
N PHE A 18 0.50 19.00 -16.09
CA PHE A 18 -0.02 17.63 -15.88
C PHE A 18 1.05 16.67 -15.33
N HIS A 19 2.31 16.78 -15.79
CA HIS A 19 3.41 15.97 -15.25
C HIS A 19 3.78 16.33 -13.80
N LEU A 20 3.59 17.60 -13.38
CA LEU A 20 3.84 18.02 -12.00
C LEU A 20 2.73 17.58 -11.02
N VAL A 21 1.51 17.31 -11.52
CA VAL A 21 0.38 16.88 -10.68
C VAL A 21 0.48 15.42 -10.23
N GLU A 22 1.38 14.63 -10.83
CA GLU A 22 1.61 13.21 -10.50
C GLU A 22 2.64 13.01 -9.35
N ALA A 23 2.87 14.01 -8.49
CA ALA A 23 3.92 13.97 -7.47
C ALA A 23 3.51 14.39 -6.04
N ASP A 24 2.21 14.32 -5.68
CA ASP A 24 1.78 14.51 -4.28
C ASP A 24 1.19 13.24 -3.69
N ASN A 25 2.04 12.24 -3.47
CA ASN A 25 1.74 11.13 -2.56
C ASN A 25 3.02 10.73 -1.80
N HIS A 26 3.52 11.61 -0.93
CA HIS A 26 4.47 11.31 0.14
C HIS A 26 4.75 12.62 0.92
N GLU A 27 4.56 12.79 2.22
CA GLU A 27 4.26 11.92 3.37
C GLU A 27 3.63 12.78 4.47
N MET A 28 3.01 12.11 5.45
CA MET A 28 3.13 12.36 6.91
C MET A 28 1.77 12.32 7.61
N VAL A 29 1.50 11.20 8.27
CA VAL A 29 1.07 11.13 9.68
C VAL A 29 0.86 9.66 10.04
N SER A 30 1.58 9.26 11.07
CA SER A 30 1.45 8.02 11.80
C SER A 30 0.01 7.77 12.27
N GLY A 31 -0.49 6.57 12.00
CA GLY A 31 -1.49 5.91 12.84
C GLY A 31 -2.96 6.13 12.46
N ARG A 32 -3.54 5.20 11.71
CA ARG A 32 -4.72 4.42 12.13
C ARG A 32 -5.19 3.49 11.01
N ASN A 33 -5.52 2.26 11.40
CA ASN A 33 -6.28 1.28 10.63
C ASN A 33 -7.35 1.91 9.73
N LYS A 34 -7.19 1.83 8.40
CA LYS A 34 -8.28 1.54 7.45
C LYS A 34 -7.72 0.73 6.29
N GLY A 35 -8.41 -0.37 6.00
CA GLY A 35 -7.98 -1.37 5.03
C GLY A 35 -7.98 -0.83 3.61
N GLY A 36 -7.16 -1.47 2.78
CA GLY A 36 -7.16 -1.30 1.34
C GLY A 36 -5.88 -0.67 0.80
N VAL A 37 -5.17 -1.50 0.03
CA VAL A 37 -4.40 -1.12 -1.17
C VAL A 37 -3.22 -0.16 -0.99
N ALA A 38 -2.03 -0.77 -0.88
CA ALA A 38 -0.84 -0.50 -1.68
C ALA A 38 0.39 -0.93 -0.87
N ARG A 39 0.56 -2.25 -0.70
CA ARG A 39 1.87 -2.77 -0.33
C ARG A 39 2.75 -2.52 -1.54
N SER A 40 3.63 -1.52 -1.47
CA SER A 40 4.79 -1.46 -2.33
C SER A 40 5.36 -2.87 -2.38
N LEU A 41 5.35 -3.51 -3.55
CA LEU A 41 5.80 -4.90 -3.72
C LEU A 41 7.30 -5.06 -3.35
N LEU A 42 7.98 -3.96 -3.03
CA LEU A 42 9.38 -3.87 -2.63
C LEU A 42 9.60 -3.66 -1.12
N GLN A 43 8.58 -3.36 -0.33
CA GLN A 43 8.74 -3.19 1.13
C GLN A 43 8.54 -4.54 1.83
N LYS A 44 9.62 -5.06 2.42
CA LYS A 44 9.61 -6.30 3.20
C LYS A 44 8.81 -6.09 4.48
N ILE A 45 7.67 -6.77 4.62
CA ILE A 45 6.84 -6.74 5.83
C ILE A 45 7.51 -7.48 6.99
N ASP A 46 7.36 -6.97 8.22
CA ASP A 46 7.66 -7.73 9.43
C ASP A 46 6.56 -8.78 9.68
N CYS A 47 6.80 -9.99 9.20
CA CYS A 47 5.90 -11.12 9.38
C CYS A 47 5.67 -11.48 10.87
N ALA A 48 6.66 -11.27 11.74
CA ALA A 48 6.51 -11.63 13.15
C ALA A 48 5.51 -10.71 13.84
N ALA A 49 5.68 -9.39 13.66
CA ALA A 49 4.76 -8.40 14.21
C ALA A 49 3.35 -8.53 13.59
N ALA A 50 3.27 -8.70 12.27
CA ALA A 50 2.00 -8.80 11.57
C ALA A 50 1.22 -10.08 11.97
N CYS A 51 1.88 -11.23 12.06
CA CYS A 51 1.24 -12.47 12.49
C CYS A 51 0.87 -12.46 13.97
N SER A 52 1.66 -11.82 14.83
CA SER A 52 1.28 -11.58 16.24
C SER A 52 -0.04 -10.82 16.34
N GLY A 53 -0.22 -9.77 15.55
CA GLY A 53 -1.48 -9.03 15.45
C GLY A 53 -2.66 -9.90 14.97
N ARG A 54 -2.47 -10.62 13.85
CA ARG A 54 -3.51 -11.49 13.26
C ARG A 54 -3.93 -12.62 14.19
N CYS A 55 -2.99 -13.20 14.93
CA CYS A 55 -3.23 -14.34 15.79
C CYS A 55 -3.59 -13.95 17.23
N ARG A 56 -3.73 -12.67 17.56
CA ARG A 56 -3.94 -12.17 18.93
C ARG A 56 -5.13 -12.78 19.67
N LEU A 57 -6.21 -13.10 18.96
CA LEU A 57 -7.43 -13.69 19.54
C LEU A 57 -7.59 -15.19 19.25
N SER A 58 -6.59 -15.83 18.64
CA SER A 58 -6.65 -17.27 18.38
C SER A 58 -6.47 -18.05 19.68
N SER A 59 -7.30 -19.08 19.94
CA SER A 59 -7.06 -20.00 21.08
C SER A 59 -5.80 -20.85 20.93
N ARG A 60 -5.26 -20.94 19.71
CA ARG A 60 -4.07 -21.73 19.37
C ARG A 60 -2.97 -20.84 18.78
N GLN A 61 -2.46 -19.86 19.55
CA GLN A 61 -1.45 -18.89 19.07
C GLN A 61 -0.29 -19.54 18.31
N ARG A 62 0.34 -20.59 18.86
CA ARG A 62 1.51 -21.23 18.22
C ARG A 62 1.17 -21.82 16.85
N LEU A 63 0.01 -22.45 16.73
CA LEU A 63 -0.47 -23.00 15.46
C LEU A 63 -0.78 -21.88 14.46
N CYS A 64 -1.50 -20.85 14.91
CA CYS A 64 -1.86 -19.69 14.09
C CYS A 64 -0.62 -18.95 13.58
N ASN A 65 0.33 -18.61 14.47
CA ASN A 65 1.56 -17.90 14.14
C ASN A 65 2.41 -18.69 13.13
N ARG A 66 2.48 -20.02 13.27
CA ARG A 66 3.19 -20.87 12.31
C ARG A 66 2.54 -20.81 10.93
N ALA A 67 1.22 -20.98 10.86
CA ALA A 67 0.50 -20.94 9.59
C ALA A 67 0.58 -19.57 8.91
N CYS A 68 0.32 -18.50 9.68
CA CYS A 68 0.45 -17.13 9.21
C CYS A 68 1.86 -16.82 8.72
N GLY A 69 2.89 -17.21 9.48
CA GLY A 69 4.29 -16.96 9.14
C GLY A 69 4.69 -17.58 7.80
N THR A 70 4.29 -18.84 7.56
CA THR A 70 4.54 -19.51 6.27
C THR A 70 3.89 -18.76 5.10
N CYS A 71 2.63 -18.34 5.25
CA CYS A 71 1.94 -17.57 4.21
C CYS A 71 2.59 -16.20 4.01
N CYS A 72 2.97 -15.53 5.09
CA CYS A 72 3.60 -14.22 5.03
C CYS A 72 4.96 -14.25 4.35
N GLN A 73 5.81 -15.25 4.63
CA GLN A 73 7.09 -15.40 3.96
C GLN A 73 6.97 -15.62 2.46
N ARG A 74 5.90 -16.29 2.01
CA ARG A 74 5.65 -16.55 0.58
C ARG A 74 5.00 -15.36 -0.12
N CYS A 75 3.99 -14.78 0.50
CA CYS A 75 3.10 -13.79 -0.12
C CYS A 75 3.40 -12.35 0.29
N ASN A 76 4.33 -12.14 1.23
CA ASN A 76 4.64 -10.84 1.85
C ASN A 76 3.37 -10.09 2.27
N CYS A 77 2.43 -10.83 2.87
CA CYS A 77 1.08 -10.41 3.18
C CYS A 77 0.59 -11.02 4.50
N VAL A 78 -0.08 -10.21 5.33
CA VAL A 78 -0.97 -10.69 6.39
C VAL A 78 -2.29 -9.94 6.25
N PRO A 79 -3.43 -10.61 6.07
CA PRO A 79 -4.71 -9.91 5.95
C PRO A 79 -5.09 -9.25 7.30
N PRO A 80 -5.87 -8.16 7.29
CA PRO A 80 -6.27 -7.46 8.50
C PRO A 80 -7.27 -8.27 9.34
N GLY A 81 -7.47 -7.85 10.59
CA GLY A 81 -8.38 -8.52 11.53
C GLY A 81 -7.75 -9.73 12.22
N THR A 82 -8.56 -10.42 13.03
CA THR A 82 -8.16 -11.62 13.80
C THR A 82 -9.02 -12.85 13.51
N SER A 83 -9.99 -12.70 12.62
CA SER A 83 -10.97 -13.70 12.19
C SER A 83 -11.36 -13.41 10.73
N GLY A 84 -12.05 -14.35 10.07
CA GLY A 84 -12.71 -14.09 8.80
C GLY A 84 -11.91 -14.35 7.51
N ASN A 85 -12.31 -13.58 6.47
CA ASN A 85 -12.53 -13.92 5.04
C ASN A 85 -13.78 -14.79 4.78
N THR A 86 -14.93 -14.43 5.35
CA THR A 86 -16.20 -15.12 5.11
C THR A 86 -17.04 -14.34 4.10
N GLU A 87 -16.76 -14.58 2.84
CA GLU A 87 -17.58 -14.32 1.66
C GLU A 87 -17.54 -15.55 0.75
#